data_AF-A0AAN8WSN2-F1
#
_entry.id   AF-A0AAN8WSN2-F1
#
_cell.length_a   1.000
_cell.length_b   1.000
_cell.length_c   1.000
_cell.angle_alpha   90.00
_cell.angle_beta   90.00
_cell.angle_gamma   90.00
#
_symmetry.space_group_name_H-M   'P 1'
#
loop_
_entity.id
_entity.type
_entity.pdbx_description
1 polymer ?
#
loop_
_entity_poly.entity_id
_entity_poly.type
_entity_poly.pdbx_seq_one_letter_code
_entity_poly.pdbx_strand_id
1 'polypeptide(L)'
;MILHANDEDVEEWIEGLEPPDGVILDAVSEEMFNNGPRRRVKRQQAEAYNFSGEKTRCPLLLVADYRFFREMGGSNYKTTVNYLISLIDRVDKIYENTVWRDNSDNGGFSGMGFVIKKILVHQEWSPVQTNQVHYNMERNSWDVRNLLEVFSREYSHKDYCLAHLFTDIKFEGGILGLAYVGSPRRNSVGGICTP
;
A
#
# COMPACT_ATOMS: atom_id res chain seq x y z
N MET A 1 -33.14 41.34 20.06
CA MET A 1 -33.09 41.77 18.65
C MET A 1 -32.00 40.95 17.98
N ILE A 2 -32.25 39.90 17.19
CA ILE A 2 -33.46 39.25 16.60
C ILE A 2 -33.10 37.73 16.61
N LEU A 3 -33.85 36.82 17.28
CA LEU A 3 -34.88 35.89 16.75
C LEU A 3 -34.44 35.15 15.45
N HIS A 4 -34.63 33.86 15.15
CA HIS A 4 -35.44 32.69 15.58
C HIS A 4 -34.71 31.41 15.04
N ALA A 5 -35.03 30.12 15.26
CA ALA A 5 -36.05 29.35 16.00
C ALA A 5 -35.60 27.85 16.14
N ASN A 6 -36.29 27.08 16.99
CA ASN A 6 -36.71 25.65 17.00
C ASN A 6 -35.81 24.56 16.33
N ASP A 7 -35.48 23.38 16.90
CA ASP A 7 -36.08 22.40 17.86
C ASP A 7 -36.57 21.09 17.18
N GLU A 8 -36.56 19.99 17.96
CA GLU A 8 -37.08 18.62 17.73
C GLU A 8 -36.14 17.56 17.05
N ASP A 9 -35.34 16.89 17.91
CA ASP A 9 -35.32 15.44 18.25
C ASP A 9 -35.66 14.39 17.16
N VAL A 10 -34.91 13.29 16.92
CA VAL A 10 -34.50 12.14 17.78
C VAL A 10 -35.66 11.20 18.16
N GLU A 11 -35.74 10.03 17.50
CA GLU A 11 -36.12 8.68 18.00
C GLU A 11 -35.98 7.69 16.80
N GLU A 12 -35.19 6.61 16.89
CA GLU A 12 -35.46 5.29 17.51
C GLU A 12 -36.52 4.44 16.75
N TRP A 13 -36.15 3.22 16.34
CA TRP A 13 -37.03 2.27 15.64
C TRP A 13 -36.92 0.86 16.23
N ILE A 14 -38.09 0.24 16.43
CA ILE A 14 -38.33 -0.97 17.24
C ILE A 14 -38.34 -2.25 16.39
N GLU A 15 -38.21 -3.39 17.08
CA GLU A 15 -38.21 -4.77 16.55
C GLU A 15 -39.48 -5.19 15.76
N GLY A 16 -39.29 -6.18 14.90
CA GLY A 16 -40.23 -7.32 14.78
C GLY A 16 -41.31 -7.26 13.70
N LEU A 17 -41.17 -8.10 12.67
CA LEU A 17 -42.29 -8.70 11.91
C LEU A 17 -41.78 -9.90 11.10
N GLU A 18 -42.33 -11.09 11.35
CA GLU A 18 -42.02 -12.33 10.63
C GLU A 18 -42.85 -12.46 9.33
N PRO A 19 -42.33 -13.09 8.26
CA PRO A 19 -43.13 -13.51 7.12
C PRO A 19 -43.75 -14.91 7.35
N PRO A 20 -44.99 -15.18 6.89
CA PRO A 20 -45.68 -16.45 7.13
C PRO A 20 -45.23 -17.60 6.19
N ASP A 21 -45.25 -18.82 6.72
CA ASP A 21 -45.01 -20.08 6.00
C ASP A 21 -46.14 -20.48 5.04
N GLY A 22 -45.80 -21.22 3.96
CA GLY A 22 -46.81 -21.88 3.12
C GLY A 22 -46.34 -22.46 1.76
N VAL A 23 -45.60 -23.58 1.79
CA VAL A 23 -45.56 -24.76 0.85
C VAL A 23 -46.20 -24.58 -0.56
N ILE A 24 -45.62 -25.00 -1.71
CA ILE A 24 -45.21 -26.37 -2.11
C ILE A 24 -44.12 -26.35 -3.21
N LEU A 25 -43.20 -27.33 -3.21
CA LEU A 25 -42.30 -27.64 -4.34
C LEU A 25 -43.05 -28.39 -5.46
N ASP A 26 -42.81 -28.04 -6.72
CA ASP A 26 -42.92 -29.03 -7.79
C ASP A 26 -41.99 -28.74 -8.97
N ALA A 27 -41.69 -29.80 -9.73
CA ALA A 27 -40.91 -29.84 -10.98
C ALA A 27 -39.43 -29.39 -10.93
N VAL A 28 -38.54 -30.37 -10.72
CA VAL A 28 -37.23 -30.40 -11.37
C VAL A 28 -37.39 -30.44 -12.89
N SER A 29 -36.65 -29.61 -13.62
CA SER A 29 -36.39 -29.79 -15.05
C SER A 29 -34.93 -29.44 -15.37
N GLU A 30 -34.26 -30.31 -16.11
CA GLU A 30 -32.85 -30.22 -16.47
C GLU A 30 -32.63 -29.23 -17.62
N GLU A 31 -31.97 -28.08 -17.38
CA GLU A 31 -31.21 -27.37 -18.43
C GLU A 31 -29.93 -26.75 -17.87
N MET A 32 -28.90 -27.58 -17.70
CA MET A 32 -27.51 -27.09 -17.66
C MET A 32 -26.99 -26.83 -19.09
N PHE A 33 -26.06 -25.88 -19.19
CA PHE A 33 -25.30 -25.50 -20.40
C PHE A 33 -26.02 -24.66 -21.46
N ASN A 34 -26.17 -23.37 -21.16
CA ASN A 34 -26.03 -22.36 -22.21
C ASN A 34 -25.01 -21.28 -21.82
N ASN A 35 -23.75 -21.53 -22.18
CA ASN A 35 -22.63 -20.59 -21.99
C ASN A 35 -22.71 -19.46 -23.03
N GLY A 36 -23.66 -18.54 -22.84
CA GLY A 36 -23.64 -17.24 -23.53
C GLY A 36 -22.29 -16.53 -23.28
N PRO A 37 -21.74 -15.79 -24.27
CA PRO A 37 -20.43 -15.17 -24.11
C PRO A 37 -20.47 -14.16 -22.97
N ARG A 38 -19.84 -14.48 -21.84
CA ARG A 38 -19.68 -13.57 -20.70
C ARG A 38 -19.04 -12.29 -21.21
N ARG A 39 -19.86 -11.24 -21.37
CA ARG A 39 -19.48 -9.94 -21.94
C ARG A 39 -18.34 -9.40 -21.11
N ARG A 40 -17.11 -9.54 -21.63
CA ARG A 40 -15.88 -9.16 -20.94
C ARG A 40 -15.98 -7.67 -20.64
N VAL A 41 -16.34 -7.33 -19.39
CA VAL A 41 -16.44 -5.94 -18.94
C VAL A 41 -15.09 -5.32 -19.24
N LYS A 42 -15.06 -4.36 -20.17
CA LYS A 42 -13.84 -3.63 -20.49
C LYS A 42 -13.32 -3.10 -19.16
N ARG A 43 -12.13 -3.56 -18.76
CA ARG A 43 -11.37 -2.97 -17.66
C ARG A 43 -11.43 -1.47 -17.92
N GLN A 44 -12.12 -0.71 -17.07
CA GLN A 44 -12.25 0.74 -17.24
C GLN A 44 -10.83 1.25 -17.43
N GLN A 45 -10.52 1.67 -18.66
CA GLN A 45 -9.20 2.17 -18.98
C GLN A 45 -9.08 3.45 -18.17
N ALA A 46 -8.02 3.53 -17.36
CA ALA A 46 -7.67 4.81 -16.77
C ALA A 46 -7.58 5.81 -17.93
N GLU A 47 -8.16 6.99 -17.75
CA GLU A 47 -8.17 8.04 -18.76
C GLU A 47 -6.72 8.27 -19.24
N ALA A 48 -6.53 8.43 -20.55
CA ALA A 48 -5.21 8.50 -21.15
C ALA A 48 -4.35 9.55 -20.43
N TYR A 49 -3.32 9.08 -19.72
CA TYR A 49 -2.51 9.94 -18.87
C TYR A 49 -1.57 10.79 -19.73
N ASN A 50 -1.93 12.06 -19.91
CA ASN A 50 -1.07 13.04 -20.57
C ASN A 50 0.13 13.35 -19.67
N PHE A 51 1.20 12.60 -19.87
CA PHE A 51 2.49 12.81 -19.22
C PHE A 51 3.16 14.08 -19.76
N SER A 52 3.23 15.15 -18.95
CA SER A 52 3.91 16.40 -19.31
C SER A 52 5.45 16.30 -19.21
N GLY A 53 5.99 15.22 -18.66
CA GLY A 53 7.43 15.05 -18.41
C GLY A 53 7.96 15.81 -17.18
N GLU A 54 7.14 16.61 -16.49
CA GLU A 54 7.59 17.51 -15.42
C GLU A 54 7.79 16.84 -14.06
N LYS A 55 7.27 15.62 -13.86
CA LYS A 55 7.29 14.90 -12.57
C LYS A 55 7.74 13.45 -12.74
N THR A 56 9.05 13.26 -12.91
CA THR A 56 9.64 11.92 -13.15
C THR A 56 10.24 11.25 -11.92
N ARG A 57 10.44 11.99 -10.82
CA ARG A 57 11.10 11.50 -9.60
C ARG A 57 10.10 11.22 -8.47
N CYS A 58 10.14 10.00 -7.95
CA CYS A 58 9.40 9.55 -6.79
C CYS A 58 10.22 9.82 -5.50
N PRO A 59 9.84 10.81 -4.66
CA PRO A 59 10.53 11.06 -3.39
C PRO A 59 10.31 9.91 -2.39
N LEU A 60 11.41 9.29 -1.96
CA LEU A 60 11.44 8.16 -1.04
C LEU A 60 11.67 8.58 0.41
N LEU A 61 10.95 7.92 1.33
CA LEU A 61 11.36 7.74 2.71
C LEU A 61 11.98 6.35 2.86
N LEU A 62 13.25 6.29 3.23
CA LEU A 62 13.91 5.04 3.61
C LEU A 62 13.91 4.94 5.14
N VAL A 63 13.43 3.83 5.69
CA VAL A 63 13.48 3.54 7.13
C VAL A 63 14.31 2.28 7.34
N ALA A 64 15.36 2.36 8.14
CA ALA A 64 16.04 1.19 8.68
C ALA A 64 15.60 0.97 10.13
N ASP A 65 15.19 -0.25 10.45
CA ASP A 65 14.93 -0.65 11.84
C ASP A 65 16.23 -0.94 12.61
N TYR A 66 16.11 -1.14 13.93
CA TYR A 66 17.25 -1.44 14.81
C TYR A 66 17.99 -2.73 14.42
N ARG A 67 17.30 -3.69 13.78
CA ARG A 67 17.89 -4.94 13.30
C ARG A 67 18.78 -4.69 12.09
N PHE A 68 18.29 -3.94 11.10
CA PHE A 68 19.07 -3.55 9.94
C PHE A 68 20.27 -2.70 10.34
N PHE A 69 20.10 -1.74 11.26
CA PHE A 69 21.20 -0.95 11.81
C PHE A 69 22.29 -1.82 12.47
N ARG A 70 21.89 -2.81 13.27
CA ARG A 70 22.83 -3.71 13.97
C ARG A 70 23.51 -4.69 13.02
N GLU A 71 22.73 -5.50 12.30
CA GLU A 71 23.22 -6.65 11.53
C GLU A 71 23.82 -6.24 10.17
N MET A 72 23.15 -5.35 9.43
CA MET A 72 23.62 -4.89 8.10
C MET A 72 24.49 -3.63 8.20
N GLY A 73 24.17 -2.74 9.15
CA GLY A 73 24.93 -1.52 9.42
C GLY A 73 26.17 -1.70 10.31
N GLY A 74 26.32 -2.86 10.96
CA GLY A 74 27.39 -3.11 11.94
C GLY A 74 27.32 -2.17 13.15
N SER A 75 26.10 -1.80 13.58
CA SER A 75 25.82 -0.74 14.56
C SER A 75 26.46 0.61 14.23
N ASN A 76 26.67 0.91 12.94
CA ASN A 76 27.25 2.17 12.49
C ASN A 76 26.29 2.95 11.58
N TYR A 77 25.93 4.15 12.03
CA TYR A 77 24.97 5.01 11.33
C TYR A 77 25.44 5.39 9.92
N LYS A 78 26.73 5.71 9.76
CA LYS A 78 27.31 6.10 8.47
C LYS A 78 27.36 4.92 7.51
N THR A 79 27.72 3.72 7.99
CA THR A 79 27.69 2.49 7.18
C THR A 79 26.26 2.19 6.71
N THR A 80 25.29 2.26 7.63
CA THR A 80 23.86 2.04 7.33
C THR A 80 23.35 3.00 6.25
N VAL A 81 23.57 4.31 6.44
CA VAL A 81 23.15 5.35 5.49
C VAL A 81 23.83 5.18 4.13
N ASN A 82 25.16 4.95 4.11
CA ASN A 82 25.89 4.73 2.87
C ASN A 82 25.40 3.48 2.11
N TYR A 83 25.06 2.41 2.82
CA TYR A 83 24.50 1.20 2.22
C TYR A 83 23.15 1.50 1.54
N LEU A 84 22.23 2.19 2.23
CA LEU A 84 20.92 2.56 1.69
C LEU A 84 21.02 3.48 0.47
N ILE A 85 21.88 4.51 0.53
CA ILE A 85 22.14 5.40 -0.61
C ILE A 85 22.68 4.60 -1.80
N SER A 86 23.69 3.75 -1.58
CA SER A 86 24.30 2.93 -2.63
C SER A 86 23.33 1.92 -3.24
N LEU A 87 22.37 1.42 -2.45
CA LEU A 87 21.33 0.51 -2.92
C LEU A 87 20.34 1.24 -3.83
N ILE A 88 19.82 2.39 -3.39
CA ILE A 88 18.85 3.16 -4.15
C ILE A 88 19.45 3.74 -5.43
N ASP A 89 20.72 4.18 -5.44
CA ASP A 89 21.43 4.61 -6.66
C ASP A 89 21.45 3.53 -7.75
N ARG A 90 21.64 2.25 -7.38
CA ARG A 90 21.59 1.13 -8.32
C ARG A 90 20.17 0.83 -8.81
N VAL A 91 19.17 0.98 -7.94
CA VAL A 91 17.74 0.79 -8.31
C VAL A 91 17.28 1.91 -9.23
N ASP A 92 17.62 3.16 -8.93
CA ASP A 92 17.27 4.35 -9.72
C ASP A 92 17.80 4.23 -11.15
N LYS A 93 19.06 3.82 -11.32
CA LYS A 93 19.66 3.54 -12.64
C LYS A 93 18.91 2.49 -13.46
N ILE A 94 18.27 1.51 -12.83
CA ILE A 94 17.43 0.53 -13.56
C ILE A 94 16.15 1.19 -14.05
N TYR A 95 15.48 1.98 -13.20
CA TYR A 95 14.21 2.63 -13.53
C TYR A 95 14.40 3.76 -14.57
N GLU A 96 15.46 4.55 -14.45
CA GLU A 96 15.76 5.67 -15.34
C GLU A 96 16.01 5.21 -16.78
N ASN A 97 16.76 4.11 -16.93
CA ASN A 97 17.07 3.49 -18.21
C ASN A 97 15.93 2.59 -18.75
N THR A 98 14.83 2.42 -18.01
CA THR A 98 13.68 1.64 -18.47
C THR A 98 12.76 2.49 -19.36
N VAL A 99 12.40 1.97 -20.53
CA VAL A 99 11.38 2.54 -21.42
C VAL A 99 10.04 1.84 -21.17
N TRP A 100 9.12 2.55 -20.54
CA TRP A 100 7.77 2.11 -20.21
C TRP A 100 6.85 2.28 -21.42
N ARG A 101 6.07 1.24 -21.77
CA ARG A 101 5.16 1.25 -22.93
C ARG A 101 3.82 0.62 -22.58
N ASP A 102 2.73 1.37 -22.75
CA ASP A 102 1.37 0.87 -22.55
C ASP A 102 0.83 0.06 -23.74
N ASN A 103 1.27 0.40 -24.95
CA ASN A 103 0.94 -0.29 -26.22
C ASN A 103 2.19 -0.32 -27.12
N SER A 104 2.19 -1.21 -28.13
CA SER A 104 3.30 -1.36 -29.11
C SER A 104 3.59 -0.10 -29.92
N ASP A 105 2.57 0.72 -30.17
CA ASP A 105 2.59 1.75 -31.21
C ASP A 105 2.96 3.15 -30.66
N ASN A 106 3.04 3.30 -29.34
CA ASN A 106 3.54 4.51 -28.68
C ASN A 106 5.04 4.37 -28.39
N GLY A 107 5.82 5.43 -28.62
CA GLY A 107 7.28 5.45 -28.38
C GLY A 107 7.70 5.17 -26.93
N GLY A 108 6.75 5.20 -26.00
CA GLY A 108 6.96 4.98 -24.57
C GLY A 108 7.35 6.26 -23.81
N PHE A 109 7.57 6.11 -22.52
CA PHE A 109 8.18 7.14 -21.67
C PHE A 109 9.33 6.53 -20.85
N SER A 110 10.32 7.34 -20.50
CA SER A 110 11.55 6.92 -19.81
C SER A 110 12.04 8.04 -18.89
N GLY A 111 13.17 7.84 -18.19
CA GLY A 111 13.68 8.85 -17.26
C GLY A 111 12.91 8.93 -15.94
N MET A 112 12.06 7.95 -15.66
CA MET A 112 11.38 7.79 -14.38
C MET A 112 12.37 7.27 -13.34
N GLY A 113 12.32 7.78 -12.11
CA GLY A 113 13.26 7.34 -11.08
C GLY A 113 12.86 7.76 -9.68
N PHE A 114 13.82 7.69 -8.78
CA PHE A 114 13.67 7.93 -7.35
C PHE A 114 14.54 9.10 -6.91
N VAL A 115 14.16 9.72 -5.79
CA VAL A 115 15.05 10.64 -5.07
C VAL A 115 14.89 10.38 -3.58
N ILE A 116 15.99 10.23 -2.86
CA ILE A 116 15.95 10.05 -1.41
C ILE A 116 15.56 11.39 -0.78
N LYS A 117 14.34 11.50 -0.25
CA LYS A 117 13.85 12.70 0.43
C LYS A 117 14.20 12.67 1.92
N LYS A 118 14.17 11.50 2.56
CA LYS A 118 14.59 11.30 3.96
C LYS A 118 15.10 9.88 4.17
N ILE A 119 16.10 9.75 5.03
CA ILE A 119 16.51 8.48 5.64
C ILE A 119 16.26 8.59 7.14
N LEU A 120 15.60 7.57 7.71
CA LEU A 120 15.43 7.36 9.14
C LEU A 120 16.15 6.06 9.50
N VAL A 121 17.02 6.11 10.51
CA VAL A 121 17.68 4.91 11.04
C VAL A 121 17.36 4.84 12.53
N HIS A 122 16.64 3.80 12.93
CA HIS A 122 16.48 3.47 14.34
C HIS A 122 17.74 2.76 14.82
N GLN A 123 18.39 3.29 15.85
CA GLN A 123 19.58 2.67 16.44
C GLN A 123 19.21 1.63 17.50
N GLU A 124 18.07 1.85 18.16
CA GLU A 124 17.51 1.00 19.22
C GLU A 124 16.05 0.64 18.87
N TRP A 125 15.51 -0.39 19.53
CA TRP A 125 14.11 -0.74 19.38
C TRP A 125 13.20 0.34 19.99
N SER A 126 12.00 0.47 19.43
CA SER A 126 10.99 1.39 19.96
C SER A 126 10.29 0.76 21.17
N PRO A 127 10.33 1.37 22.36
CA PRO A 127 9.49 0.94 23.47
C PRO A 127 8.02 1.15 23.12
N VAL A 128 7.17 0.17 23.43
CA VAL A 128 5.72 0.23 23.20
C VAL A 128 4.96 0.14 24.53
N GLN A 129 3.83 0.83 24.60
CA GLN A 129 2.92 0.72 25.74
C GLN A 129 2.12 -0.59 25.66
N THR A 130 1.51 -1.01 26.78
CA THR A 130 0.58 -2.13 26.81
C THR A 130 -0.50 -1.96 25.73
N ASN A 131 -0.77 -3.01 24.96
CA ASN A 131 -1.69 -3.04 23.81
C ASN A 131 -1.31 -2.18 22.59
N GLN A 132 -0.11 -1.59 22.54
CA GLN A 132 0.43 -0.96 21.33
C GLN A 132 1.39 -1.89 20.58
N VAL A 133 1.45 -1.72 19.26
CA VAL A 133 2.31 -2.48 18.36
C VAL A 133 3.00 -1.48 17.42
N HIS A 134 4.32 -1.58 17.29
CA HIS A 134 5.12 -0.70 16.44
C HIS A 134 6.12 -1.54 15.63
N TYR A 135 6.36 -1.19 14.37
CA TYR A 135 7.18 -2.01 13.45
C TYR A 135 8.62 -2.21 13.96
N ASN A 136 9.18 -1.21 14.64
CA ASN A 136 10.52 -1.22 15.24
C ASN A 136 10.54 -1.71 16.71
N MET A 137 9.47 -2.34 17.23
CA MET A 137 9.48 -2.88 18.60
C MET A 137 10.39 -4.11 18.75
N GLU A 138 10.84 -4.39 19.98
CA GLU A 138 11.55 -5.63 20.25
C GLU A 138 10.61 -6.84 20.11
N ARG A 139 10.92 -7.72 19.15
CA ARG A 139 10.15 -8.92 18.83
C ARG A 139 11.02 -9.91 18.07
N ASN A 140 10.94 -11.20 18.41
CA ASN A 140 11.79 -12.25 17.81
C ASN A 140 11.47 -12.54 16.33
N SER A 141 10.20 -12.47 15.95
CA SER A 141 9.73 -12.73 14.59
C SER A 141 8.50 -11.90 14.26
N TRP A 142 8.25 -11.72 12.96
CA TRP A 142 7.10 -11.02 12.42
C TRP A 142 6.47 -11.84 11.30
N ASP A 143 5.13 -11.89 11.24
CA ASP A 143 4.46 -12.16 9.97
C ASP A 143 4.68 -10.96 9.04
N VAL A 144 5.03 -11.24 7.78
CA VAL A 144 5.41 -10.22 6.81
C VAL A 144 4.25 -9.29 6.42
N ARG A 145 3.00 -9.78 6.46
CA ARG A 145 1.81 -8.94 6.18
C ARG A 145 1.53 -8.02 7.36
N ASN A 146 1.57 -8.54 8.59
CA ASN A 146 1.37 -7.77 9.81
C ASN A 146 2.45 -6.68 9.97
N LEU A 147 3.72 -6.98 9.65
CA LEU A 147 4.78 -5.97 9.67
C LEU A 147 4.52 -4.84 8.66
N LEU A 148 4.14 -5.19 7.42
CA LEU A 148 3.78 -4.20 6.40
C LEU A 148 2.57 -3.37 6.82
N GLU A 149 1.56 -4.00 7.43
CA GLU A 149 0.36 -3.32 7.92
C GLU A 149 0.72 -2.31 9.03
N VAL A 150 1.44 -2.75 10.07
CA VAL A 150 1.87 -1.89 11.19
C VAL A 150 2.76 -0.74 10.70
N PHE A 151 3.70 -1.00 9.79
CA PHE A 151 4.52 0.04 9.17
C PHE A 151 3.67 1.03 8.36
N SER A 152 2.66 0.56 7.61
CA SER A 152 1.82 1.42 6.76
C SER A 152 0.92 2.40 7.50
N ARG A 153 0.70 2.22 8.82
CA ARG A 153 -0.14 3.10 9.65
C ARG A 153 0.53 4.43 10.02
N GLU A 154 1.83 4.59 9.75
CA GLU A 154 2.61 5.79 10.10
C GLU A 154 2.19 7.00 9.26
N TYR A 155 1.56 8.00 9.89
CA TYR A 155 0.94 9.15 9.21
C TYR A 155 1.95 10.01 8.42
N SER A 156 3.22 10.02 8.81
CA SER A 156 4.26 10.77 8.08
C SER A 156 4.58 10.19 6.69
N HIS A 157 4.10 8.98 6.35
CA HIS A 157 4.33 8.37 5.04
C HIS A 157 3.67 9.12 3.87
N LYS A 158 2.54 9.81 4.12
CA LYS A 158 1.79 10.59 3.12
C LYS A 158 2.61 11.71 2.46
N ASP A 159 3.69 12.18 3.11
CA ASP A 159 4.54 13.27 2.61
C ASP A 159 5.56 12.77 1.55
N TYR A 160 5.51 11.50 1.19
CA TYR A 160 6.44 10.82 0.29
C TYR A 160 5.67 10.08 -0.83
N CYS A 161 6.33 9.82 -1.95
CA CYS A 161 5.75 9.01 -3.01
C CYS A 161 5.77 7.51 -2.65
N LEU A 162 6.77 7.08 -1.87
CA LEU A 162 6.87 5.73 -1.33
C LEU A 162 7.69 5.74 -0.03
N ALA A 163 7.22 5.02 0.98
CA ALA A 163 7.99 4.68 2.17
C ALA A 163 8.45 3.21 2.09
N HIS A 164 9.71 2.93 2.44
CA HIS A 164 10.27 1.58 2.37
C HIS A 164 11.03 1.24 3.66
N LEU A 165 10.63 0.13 4.29
CA LEU A 165 11.27 -0.41 5.49
C LEU A 165 12.34 -1.43 5.12
N PHE A 166 13.56 -1.21 5.60
CA PHE A 166 14.68 -2.14 5.56
C PHE A 166 14.83 -2.78 6.94
N THR A 167 14.91 -4.10 6.96
CA THR A 167 15.00 -4.92 8.18
C THR A 167 15.88 -6.15 7.93
N ASP A 168 16.49 -6.70 8.98
CA ASP A 168 17.09 -8.06 8.96
C ASP A 168 16.17 -9.03 9.74
N ILE A 169 14.97 -9.25 9.20
CA ILE A 169 14.04 -10.27 9.66
C ILE A 169 13.96 -11.37 8.61
N LYS A 170 14.18 -12.61 9.06
CA LYS A 170 14.00 -13.81 8.23
C LYS A 170 12.52 -14.21 8.29
N PHE A 171 11.77 -13.91 7.23
CA PHE A 171 10.38 -14.31 7.12
C PHE A 171 10.23 -15.79 6.76
N GLU A 172 9.14 -16.39 7.22
CA GLU A 172 8.80 -17.77 6.87
C GLU A 172 8.56 -17.94 5.36
N GLY A 173 8.78 -19.17 4.85
CA GLY A 173 8.62 -19.47 3.43
C GLY A 173 9.68 -18.85 2.50
N GLY A 174 10.75 -18.25 3.03
CA GLY A 174 11.83 -17.66 2.22
C GLY A 174 11.47 -16.33 1.57
N ILE A 175 10.45 -15.64 2.09
CA ILE A 175 10.01 -14.33 1.61
C ILE A 175 11.09 -13.28 1.95
N LEU A 176 11.50 -12.49 0.95
CA LEU A 176 12.51 -11.42 1.12
C LEU A 176 11.90 -10.04 1.38
N GLY A 177 10.60 -9.85 1.12
CA GLY A 177 9.89 -8.59 1.30
C GLY A 177 8.47 -8.64 0.77
N LEU A 178 7.68 -7.60 1.06
CA LEU A 178 6.29 -7.46 0.64
C LEU A 178 5.98 -5.98 0.38
N ALA A 179 5.08 -5.70 -0.57
CA ALA A 179 4.59 -4.35 -0.86
C ALA A 179 3.12 -4.40 -1.30
N TYR A 180 2.40 -3.29 -1.11
CA TYR A 180 1.09 -3.10 -1.73
C TYR A 180 1.24 -2.82 -3.23
N VAL A 181 0.40 -3.48 -4.04
CA VAL A 181 0.43 -3.34 -5.49
C VAL A 181 -0.27 -2.04 -5.92
N GLY A 182 0.41 -1.23 -6.73
CA GLY A 182 -0.16 -0.01 -7.30
C GLY A 182 -1.29 -0.27 -8.29
N SER A 183 -2.22 0.68 -8.41
CA SER A 183 -3.32 0.63 -9.37
C SER A 183 -3.46 1.97 -10.12
N PRO A 184 -3.81 1.95 -11.43
CA PRO A 184 -4.05 3.15 -12.21
C PRO A 184 -5.45 3.76 -11.99
N ARG A 185 -6.28 3.15 -11.13
CA ARG A 185 -7.61 3.69 -10.80
C ARG A 185 -7.45 4.86 -9.82
N ARG A 186 -8.21 5.94 -10.05
CA ARG A 186 -8.36 7.02 -9.07
C ARG A 186 -8.85 6.42 -7.73
N ASN A 187 -8.30 6.92 -6.62
CA ASN A 187 -8.64 6.52 -5.24
C ASN A 187 -8.40 5.03 -4.88
N SER A 188 -7.57 4.28 -5.63
CA SER A 188 -7.13 2.97 -5.16
C SER A 188 -6.03 3.09 -4.12
N VAL A 189 -6.15 2.32 -3.03
CA VAL A 189 -5.12 2.20 -1.98
C VAL A 189 -4.06 1.19 -2.41
N GLY A 190 -2.78 1.56 -2.30
CA GLY A 190 -1.64 0.69 -2.55
C GLY A 190 -0.67 1.23 -3.62
N GLY A 191 0.61 0.94 -3.42
CA GLY A 191 1.69 1.41 -4.30
C GLY A 191 2.04 2.89 -4.13
N ILE A 192 2.66 3.47 -5.16
CA ILE A 192 3.13 4.87 -5.15
C ILE A 192 1.99 5.87 -4.99
N CYS A 193 2.25 6.95 -4.27
CA CYS A 193 1.32 8.08 -4.07
C CYS A 193 -0.06 7.66 -3.51
N THR A 194 -0.10 6.62 -2.67
CA THR A 194 -1.28 6.26 -1.88
C THR A 194 -1.56 7.36 -0.84
N PRO A 195 -2.81 7.84 -0.69
CA PRO A 195 -3.20 8.83 0.32
C PRO A 195 -3.20 8.29 1.76
#